data_AF-A0A089HMM0-F1
#
_entry.id   AF-A0A089HMM0-F1
#
_cell.length_a   1.000
_cell.length_b   1.000
_cell.length_c   1.000
_cell.angle_alpha   90.00
_cell.angle_beta   90.00
_cell.angle_gamma   90.00
#
_symmetry.space_group_name_H-M   'P 1'
#
loop_
_entity.id
_entity.type
_entity.pdbx_description
1 polymer ?
#
loop_
_entity_poly.entity_id
_entity_poly.type
_entity_poly.pdbx_seq_one_letter_code
_entity_poly.pdbx_strand_id
1 'polypeptide(L)'
;SMAQTLTLRSSSQNSSDKPVAHVVANNQMEEQLEWLSQRANALLANGMSLKDNQLVIPADGLYLVYSQVLFKGQGCSDYVLLT
;
A
#
# COMPACT_ATOMS: atom_id res chain seq x y z
N SER A 1 -24.26 -14.42 -12.10
CA SER A 1 -23.00 -13.75 -11.72
C SER A 1 -23.31 -12.80 -10.58
N MET A 2 -22.83 -13.05 -9.35
CA MET A 2 -23.11 -12.22 -8.19
C MET A 2 -21.95 -11.25 -7.97
N ALA A 3 -22.16 -9.97 -8.27
CA ALA A 3 -21.21 -8.92 -7.93
C ALA A 3 -21.31 -8.65 -6.41
N GLN A 4 -20.27 -9.00 -5.66
CA GLN A 4 -20.17 -8.66 -4.24
C GLN A 4 -19.65 -7.23 -4.12
N THR A 5 -20.54 -6.29 -3.81
CA THR A 5 -20.18 -4.90 -3.54
C THR A 5 -19.63 -4.78 -2.12
N LEU A 6 -18.31 -4.64 -1.96
CA LEU A 6 -17.73 -4.26 -0.67
C LEU A 6 -18.08 -2.80 -0.36
N THR A 7 -19.05 -2.59 0.54
CA THR A 7 -19.33 -1.26 1.07
C THR A 7 -18.27 -0.89 2.12
N LEU A 8 -17.35 0.00 1.76
CA LEU A 8 -16.43 0.67 2.69
C LEU A 8 -17.22 1.59 3.62
N ARG A 9 -17.65 1.09 4.78
CA ARG A 9 -18.20 1.93 5.84
C ARG A 9 -17.04 2.58 6.58
N SER A 10 -16.92 3.91 6.48
CA SER A 10 -15.98 4.70 7.27
C SER A 10 -16.29 4.54 8.76
N SER A 11 -15.44 3.81 9.48
CA SER A 11 -15.51 3.68 10.95
C SER A 11 -14.83 4.87 11.60
N SER A 12 -15.28 6.08 11.30
CA SER A 12 -14.71 7.33 11.82
C SER A 12 -15.10 7.65 13.27
N GLN A 13 -15.55 6.67 14.05
CA GLN A 13 -15.84 6.85 15.47
C GLN A 13 -15.38 5.61 16.25
N ASN A 14 -14.50 5.85 17.22
CA ASN A 14 -13.73 4.93 18.05
C ASN A 14 -12.40 4.49 17.44
N SER A 15 -11.33 4.56 18.23
CA SER A 15 -10.04 3.92 17.96
C SER A 15 -10.30 2.43 17.73
N SER A 16 -10.56 2.04 16.49
CA SER A 16 -10.82 0.65 16.18
C SER A 16 -9.48 -0.08 16.25
N ASP A 17 -9.38 -1.13 17.04
CA ASP A 17 -8.21 -2.02 17.11
C ASP A 17 -8.04 -2.87 15.83
N LYS A 18 -8.62 -2.44 14.70
CA LYS A 18 -8.50 -3.12 13.40
C LYS A 18 -7.06 -2.96 12.91
N PRO A 19 -6.39 -4.05 12.50
CA PRO A 19 -5.09 -3.96 11.84
C PRO A 19 -5.18 -3.06 10.61
N VAL A 20 -4.29 -2.06 10.52
CA VAL A 20 -4.29 -1.09 9.42
C VAL A 20 -2.87 -0.72 9.02
N ALA A 21 -2.67 -0.64 7.71
CA ALA A 21 -1.47 -0.09 7.11
C ALA A 21 -1.83 0.83 5.93
N HIS A 22 -1.22 2.00 5.90
CA HIS A 22 -1.13 2.90 4.75
C HIS A 22 0.32 3.38 4.69
N VAL A 23 1.09 2.84 3.75
CA VAL A 23 2.51 3.17 3.58
C VAL A 23 2.71 3.95 2.30
N VAL A 24 3.73 4.80 2.28
CA VAL A 24 4.06 5.67 1.15
C VAL A 24 5.49 5.42 0.68
N ALA A 25 5.79 5.74 -0.57
CA ALA A 25 7.14 5.58 -1.11
C ALA A 25 8.15 6.51 -0.40
N ASN A 26 9.37 6.03 -0.19
CA ASN A 26 10.50 6.84 0.22
C ASN A 26 10.98 7.71 -0.95
N ASN A 27 10.70 9.01 -0.90
CA ASN A 27 11.11 9.96 -1.94
C ASN A 27 12.61 10.32 -1.92
N GLN A 28 13.38 9.76 -0.99
CA GLN A 28 14.84 9.91 -0.93
C GLN A 28 15.58 8.78 -1.66
N MET A 29 14.88 7.69 -2.00
CA MET A 29 15.44 6.55 -2.71
C MET A 29 15.06 6.65 -4.19
N GLU A 30 16.01 7.03 -5.03
CA GLU A 30 15.83 7.04 -6.47
C GLU A 30 15.85 5.61 -7.04
N GLU A 31 15.06 5.37 -8.09
CA GLU A 31 14.98 4.10 -8.83
C GLU A 31 14.59 2.86 -8.02
N GLN A 32 14.16 3.04 -6.77
CA GLN A 32 13.75 1.96 -5.88
C GLN A 32 12.44 2.30 -5.17
N LEU A 33 11.64 1.28 -4.90
CA LEU A 33 10.41 1.43 -4.12
C LEU A 33 10.65 0.89 -2.71
N GLU A 34 10.94 1.79 -1.76
CA GLU A 34 10.95 1.49 -0.33
C GLU A 34 9.71 2.10 0.34
N TRP A 35 8.96 1.29 1.07
CA TRP A 35 7.77 1.72 1.81
C TRP A 35 8.12 2.33 3.17
N LEU A 36 7.43 3.40 3.56
CA LEU A 36 7.57 4.05 4.86
C LEU A 36 6.22 4.23 5.54
N SER A 37 6.21 4.10 6.87
CA SER A 37 5.05 4.36 7.72
C SER A 37 5.20 5.59 8.62
N GLN A 38 6.43 6.05 8.89
CA GLN A 38 6.72 7.22 9.73
C GLN A 38 6.66 8.51 8.91
N ARG A 39 5.47 8.83 8.40
CA ARG A 39 5.15 10.04 7.63
C ARG A 39 3.77 10.54 8.04
N ALA A 40 3.51 11.83 7.88
CA ALA A 40 2.17 12.36 8.09
C ALA A 40 1.16 11.66 7.16
N ASN A 41 -0.02 11.31 7.70
CA ASN A 41 -1.08 10.56 7.01
C ASN A 41 -0.72 9.12 6.58
N ALA A 42 0.47 8.62 6.92
CA ALA A 42 0.79 7.20 6.86
C ALA A 42 0.32 6.50 8.15
N LEU A 43 -0.02 5.22 8.03
CA LEU A 43 -0.57 4.40 9.12
C LEU A 43 0.18 3.07 9.17
N LEU A 44 0.56 2.65 10.37
CA LEU A 44 1.00 1.29 10.66
C LEU A 44 0.67 1.01 12.11
N ALA A 45 -0.42 0.29 12.35
CA ALA A 45 -0.98 0.13 13.69
C ALA A 45 -1.66 -1.24 13.88
N ASN A 46 -1.95 -1.53 15.15
CA ASN A 46 -2.78 -2.66 15.57
C ASN A 46 -2.28 -4.02 15.05
N GLY A 47 -0.97 -4.26 15.19
CA GLY A 47 -0.33 -5.53 14.84
C GLY A 47 0.19 -5.63 13.40
N MET A 48 -0.24 -4.75 12.48
CA MET A 48 0.41 -4.66 11.17
C MET A 48 1.88 -4.27 11.34
N SER A 49 2.77 -4.92 10.60
CA SER A 49 4.18 -4.57 10.58
C SER A 49 4.71 -4.48 9.15
N LEU A 50 5.76 -3.69 8.97
CA LEU A 50 6.50 -3.56 7.71
C LEU A 50 7.89 -4.14 7.93
N LYS A 51 8.19 -5.24 7.25
CA LYS A 51 9.46 -5.96 7.36
C LYS A 51 9.96 -6.33 5.97
N ASP A 52 11.22 -6.04 5.67
CA ASP A 52 11.85 -6.35 4.37
C ASP A 52 10.99 -5.86 3.19
N ASN A 53 10.48 -4.63 3.31
CA ASN A 53 9.61 -3.95 2.34
C ASN A 53 8.23 -4.63 2.09
N GLN A 54 7.76 -5.48 3.01
CA GLN A 54 6.50 -6.21 2.91
C GLN A 54 5.60 -5.96 4.13
N LEU A 55 4.30 -5.84 3.89
CA LEU A 55 3.31 -5.77 4.97
C LEU A 55 3.03 -7.19 5.51
N VAL A 56 3.19 -7.36 6.82
CA VAL A 56 2.94 -8.63 7.51
C VAL A 56 1.60 -8.53 8.26
N ILE A 57 0.73 -9.49 7.99
CA ILE A 57 -0.61 -9.59 8.57
C ILE A 57 -0.53 -10.25 9.94
N PRO A 58 -1.17 -9.68 11.00
CA PRO A 58 -1.05 -10.21 12.36
C PRO A 58 -1.96 -11.39 12.69
N ALA A 59 -3.07 -11.59 11.95
CA ALA A 59 -4.05 -12.63 12.21
C ALA A 59 -4.89 -12.96 10.97
N ASP A 60 -5.47 -14.16 10.91
CA ASP A 60 -6.39 -14.56 9.84
C ASP A 60 -7.63 -13.66 9.79
N GLY A 61 -8.15 -13.38 8.60
CA GLY A 61 -9.34 -12.55 8.42
C GLY A 61 -9.50 -11.99 7.01
N LEU A 62 -10.51 -11.15 6.83
CA LEU A 62 -10.75 -10.42 5.59
C LEU A 62 -10.03 -9.06 5.65
N TYR A 63 -9.20 -8.79 4.64
CA TYR A 63 -8.44 -7.56 4.50
C TYR A 63 -8.74 -6.89 3.16
N LEU A 64 -8.93 -5.58 3.18
CA LEU A 64 -8.87 -4.79 1.95
C LEU A 64 -7.41 -4.44 1.66
N VAL A 65 -6.91 -4.86 0.49
CA VAL A 65 -5.56 -4.54 0.02
C VAL A 65 -5.67 -3.64 -1.21
N TYR A 66 -4.94 -2.54 -1.20
CA TYR A 66 -4.89 -1.57 -2.30
C TYR A 66 -3.47 -1.04 -2.47
N SER A 67 -3.14 -0.56 -3.67
CA SER A 67 -1.86 0.06 -4.00
C SER A 67 -2.01 1.00 -5.18
N GLN A 68 -1.20 2.06 -5.22
CA GLN A 68 -1.11 2.98 -6.34
C GLN A 68 0.35 3.34 -6.61
N VAL A 69 0.73 3.38 -7.88
CA VAL A 69 2.04 3.84 -8.36
C VAL A 69 1.85 4.88 -9.47
N LEU A 70 2.84 5.76 -9.64
CA LEU A 70 2.87 6.74 -10.71
C LEU A 70 4.25 6.72 -11.37
N PHE A 71 4.30 6.37 -12.66
CA PHE A 71 5.53 6.36 -13.44
C PHE A 71 5.70 7.68 -14.20
N LYS A 72 6.96 8.06 -14.43
CA LYS A 72 7.35 9.21 -15.26
C LYS A 72 8.53 8.80 -16.13
N GLY A 73 8.52 9.23 -17.39
CA GLY A 73 9.64 9.11 -18.31
C GLY A 73 9.73 10.34 -19.23
N GLN A 74 10.84 10.48 -19.94
CA GLN A 74 11.04 11.52 -20.95
C GLN A 74 11.53 10.88 -22.25
N GLY A 75 10.74 10.97 -23.33
CA GLY A 75 11.01 10.25 -24.58
C GLY A 75 10.76 8.74 -24.48
N CYS A 76 11.07 8.02 -25.57
CA CYS A 76 10.92 6.56 -25.68
C CYS A 76 12.12 5.96 -26.44
N SER A 77 13.32 5.98 -25.85
CA SER A 77 14.54 5.46 -26.49
C SER A 77 14.68 3.93 -26.41
N ASP A 78 14.03 3.31 -25.43
CA ASP A 78 14.08 1.87 -25.25
C ASP A 78 13.11 1.19 -26.22
N TYR A 79 13.59 0.91 -27.42
CA TYR A 79 12.95 -0.07 -28.29
C TYR A 79 13.11 -1.44 -27.63
N VAL A 80 12.04 -1.97 -27.05
CA VAL A 80 11.95 -3.40 -26.77
C VAL A 80 12.00 -4.10 -28.12
N LEU A 81 13.18 -4.58 -28.51
CA LEU A 81 13.33 -5.48 -29.64
C LEU A 81 12.67 -6.81 -29.24
N LEU A 82 11.40 -6.97 -29.60
CA LEU A 82 10.70 -8.24 -29.57
C LEU A 82 11.27 -9.10 -30.70
N THR A 83 12.40 -9.78 -30.44
CA THR A 83 12.93 -10.85 -31.31
C THR A 83 12.46 -12.20 -30.83
#